data_AF-A0A973J8D4-F1
#
_entry.id   AF-A0A973J8D4-F1
#
_cell.length_a   1.000
_cell.length_b   1.000
_cell.length_c   1.000
_cell.angle_alpha   90.00
_cell.angle_beta   90.00
_cell.angle_gamma   90.00
#
_symmetry.space_group_name_H-M   'P 1'
#
loop_
_entity.id
_entity.type
_entity.pdbx_description
1 polymer ?
#
loop_
_entity_poly.entity_id
_entity_poly.type
_entity_poly.pdbx_seq_one_letter_code
_entity_poly.pdbx_strand_id
1 'polypeptide(L)' 'MSTLELIADLAIAMVCNDMPSVRRTLDALDSRMPPEKIGALLSNLDHLRAPTQVSYTQPRKVHAA' A
#
# COMPACT_ATOMS: atom_id res chain seq x y z
N MET A 1 17.37 12.61 7.21
CA MET A 1 16.29 11.77 6.69
C MET A 1 16.86 10.45 6.18
N SER A 2 16.51 9.35 6.84
CA SER A 2 16.92 7.98 6.54
C SER A 2 16.00 7.31 5.51
N THR A 3 16.42 6.17 4.94
CA THR A 3 15.58 5.38 4.03
C THR A 3 14.32 4.85 4.72
N LEU A 4 14.40 4.50 6.01
CA LEU A 4 13.24 4.05 6.79
C LEU A 4 12.21 5.17 6.97
N GLU A 5 12.65 6.40 7.22
CA GLU A 5 11.76 7.56 7.31
C GLU A 5 11.05 7.83 5.97
N LEU A 6 11.76 7.72 4.85
CA LEU A 6 11.17 7.86 3.51
C LEU A 6 10.11 6.78 3.21
N ILE A 7 10.34 5.55 3.66
CA ILE A 7 9.37 4.45 3.51
C ILE A 7 8.11 4.71 4.33
N ALA A 8 8.27 5.20 5.58
CA ALA A 8 7.15 5.55 6.44
C ALA A 8 6.33 6.72 5.84
N ASP A 9 7.01 7.77 5.36
CA ASP A 9 6.36 8.90 4.71
C ASP A 9 5.60 8.50 3.45
N LEU A 10 6.16 7.59 2.65
CA LEU A 10 5.48 7.05 1.47
C LEU A 10 4.19 6.30 1.86
N ALA A 11 4.24 5.46 2.90
CA ALA A 11 3.08 4.72 3.39
C ALA A 11 1.98 5.68 3.86
N ILE A 12 2.33 6.73 4.61
CA ILE A 12 1.40 7.77 5.07
C ILE A 12 0.79 8.51 3.87
N ALA A 13 1.63 8.96 2.93
CA ALA A 13 1.17 9.68 1.74
C ALA A 13 0.21 8.84 0.88
N MET A 14 0.45 7.54 0.75
CA MET A 14 -0.46 6.62 0.05
C MET A 14 -1.81 6.45 0.76
N VAL A 15 -1.83 6.35 2.09
CA VAL A 15 -3.08 6.28 2.88
C VAL A 15 -3.86 7.59 2.81
N CYS A 16 -3.17 8.73 2.89
CA CYS A 16 -3.76 10.06 2.81
C CYS A 16 -4.15 10.48 1.38
N ASN A 17 -3.89 9.67 0.36
CA ASN A 17 -4.06 10.00 -1.06
C ASN A 17 -3.31 11.27 -1.51
N ASP A 18 -2.18 11.60 -0.88
CA ASP A 18 -1.36 12.76 -1.21
C ASP A 18 -0.37 12.41 -2.34
N MET A 19 -0.85 12.47 -3.59
CA MET A 19 -0.05 12.17 -4.78
C MET A 19 1.23 13.01 -4.93
N PRO A 20 1.22 14.33 -4.65
CA PRO A 20 2.46 15.12 -4.60
C PRO A 20 3.51 14.55 -3.64
N SER A 21 3.12 14.18 -2.42
CA SER A 21 4.04 13.61 -1.43
C SER A 21 4.51 12.20 -1.80
N VAL A 22 3.63 11.37 -2.38
CA VAL A 22 3.99 10.05 -2.94
C VAL A 22 5.07 10.20 -4.01
N ARG A 23 4.91 11.14 -4.94
CA ARG A 23 5.87 11.34 -6.02
C ARG A 23 7.21 11.84 -5.51
N ARG A 24 7.21 12.76 -4.54
CA ARG A 24 8.43 13.28 -3.91
C ARG A 24 9.19 12.19 -3.12
N THR A 25 8.48 11.35 -2.39
CA THR A 25 9.11 10.26 -1.62
C THR A 25 9.61 9.14 -2.52
N LEU A 26 8.91 8.81 -3.61
CA LEU A 26 9.39 7.85 -4.61
C LEU A 26 10.66 8.33 -5.32
N ASP A 27 10.74 9.59 -5.71
CA ASP A 27 11.93 10.19 -6.33
C ASP A 27 13.15 10.14 -5.38
N ALA A 28 12.92 10.45 -4.09
CA ALA A 28 13.95 10.33 -3.07
C ALA A 28 14.39 8.88 -2.82
N LEU A 29 13.48 7.90 -2.92
CA LEU A 29 13.79 6.48 -2.78
C LEU A 29 14.55 5.92 -3.98
N ASP A 30 14.24 6.38 -5.20
CA ASP A 30 14.92 5.96 -6.44
C ASP A 30 16.43 6.24 -6.41
N SER A 31 16.82 7.38 -5.82
CA SER A 31 18.24 7.73 -5.62
C SER A 31 18.98 6.87 -4.58
N ARG A 32 18.26 6.07 -3.78
CA ARG A 32 18.79 5.36 -2.59
C ARG A 32 18.57 3.86 -2.63
N MET A 33 17.68 3.36 -3.48
CA MET A 33 17.30 1.96 -3.56
C MET A 33 17.17 1.54 -5.01
N PRO A 34 17.58 0.30 -5.34
CA PRO A 34 17.37 -0.23 -6.68
C PRO A 34 15.86 -0.41 -6.96
N PRO A 35 15.45 -0.26 -8.23
CA PRO A 35 14.03 -0.20 -8.60
C PRO A 35 13.27 -1.50 -8.26
N GLU A 36 13.92 -2.67 -8.24
CA GLU A 36 13.25 -3.92 -7.86
C GLU A 36 12.77 -3.89 -6.39
N LYS A 37 13.53 -3.24 -5.51
CA LYS A 37 13.15 -3.09 -4.09
C LYS A 37 12.04 -2.07 -3.91
N ILE A 38 12.00 -1.02 -4.72
CA ILE A 38 10.92 -0.02 -4.72
C ILE A 38 9.63 -0.66 -5.20
N GLY A 39 9.68 -1.46 -6.28
CA GLY A 39 8.54 -2.23 -6.76
C GLY A 39 7.99 -3.18 -5.69
N ALA A 40 8.86 -3.94 -5.02
CA ALA A 40 8.45 -4.82 -3.92
C ALA A 40 7.82 -4.07 -2.74
N LEU A 41 8.35 -2.88 -2.40
CA LEU A 41 7.79 -2.02 -1.36
C LEU A 41 6.37 -1.55 -1.73
N LEU A 42 6.19 -1.07 -2.97
CA LEU A 42 4.90 -0.63 -3.48
C LEU A 42 3.89 -1.77 -3.52
N SER A 43 4.27 -2.97 -3.95
CA SER A 43 3.39 -4.15 -3.91
C SER A 43 2.96 -4.51 -2.49
N ASN A 44 3.86 -4.42 -1.50
CA ASN A 44 3.51 -4.66 -0.10
C ASN A 44 2.57 -3.59 0.47
N LEU A 45 2.80 -2.31 0.12
CA LEU A 45 1.92 -1.21 0.52
C LEU A 45 0.55 -1.30 -0.16
N ASP A 46 0.50 -1.74 -1.42
CA ASP A 46 -0.74 -1.98 -2.14
C ASP A 46 -1.54 -3.14 -1.54
N HIS A 47 -0.89 -4.23 -1.11
CA HIS A 47 -1.57 -5.30 -0.36
C HIS A 47 -2.20 -4.84 0.95
N LEU A 48 -1.59 -3.86 1.63
CA LEU A 48 -2.18 -3.25 2.84
C LEU A 48 -3.37 -2.33 2.51
N ARG A 49 -3.37 -1.77 1.30
CA ARG A 49 -4.40 -0.86 0.81
C ARG A 49 -5.55 -1.60 0.11
N ALA A 50 -5.28 -2.78 -0.42
CA ALA A 50 -6.30 -3.66 -0.97
C ALA A 50 -7.35 -3.82 0.12
N PRO A 51 -8.61 -3.39 -0.13
CA PRO A 51 -9.68 -3.66 0.81
C PRO A 51 -9.61 -5.16 0.99
N THR A 52 -9.46 -5.61 2.24
CA THR A 52 -9.69 -7.00 2.60
C THR A 52 -10.98 -7.34 1.87
N GLN A 53 -10.89 -8.10 0.77
CA GLN A 53 -12.05 -8.74 0.19
C GLN A 53 -12.36 -9.80 1.25
N VAL A 54 -12.94 -9.33 2.35
CA VAL A 54 -13.78 -10.13 3.20
C VAL A 54 -14.82 -10.59 2.19
N SER A 55 -14.62 -11.81 1.69
CA SER A 55 -15.68 -12.56 1.07
C SER A 55 -16.79 -12.54 2.10
N TYR A 56 -17.74 -11.61 1.94
CA TYR A 56 -19.05 -11.73 2.52
C TYR A 56 -19.68 -12.91 1.78
N THR A 57 -19.32 -14.13 2.21
CA THR A 57 -20.12 -15.31 1.97
C THR A 57 -21.47 -15.00 2.61
N GLN A 58 -22.42 -14.52 1.81
CA GLN A 58 -23.78 -14.31 2.26
C GLN A 58 -24.30 -15.60 2.92
N PRO A 59 -25.06 -15.50 4.03
CA PRO A 59 -25.62 -16.66 4.70
C PRO A 59 -26.50 -17.42 3.72
N ARG A 60 -26.24 -18.73 3.53
CA ARG A 60 -27.18 -19.59 2.81
C ARG A 60 -28.54 -19.43 3.48
N LYS A 61 -29.52 -18.93 2.72
CA LYS A 61 -30.92 -18.86 3.14
C LYS A 61 -31.34 -20.24 3.66
N VAL A 62 -31.86 -20.24 4.88
CA VAL A 62 -32.66 -21.32 5.46
C VAL A 62 -33.62 -21.91 4.43
N HIS A 63 -33.56 -23.22 4.22
CA HIS A 63 -34.73 -24.00 3.83
C HIS A 63 -35.11 -24.83 5.04
N ALA A 64 -36.20 -24.43 5.68
CA ALA A 64 -36.99 -25.34 6.50
C ALA A 64 -37.69 -26.31 5.55
N ALA A 65 -37.58 -27.60 5.85
CA ALA A 65 -38.45 -28.66 5.36
C ALA A 65 -38.71 -29.60 6.54
#